data_AF-Q8A1W6-F1
#
_entry.id   AF-Q8A1W6-F1
#
_cell.length_a   1.000
_cell.length_b   1.000
_cell.length_c   1.000
_cell.angle_alpha   90.00
_cell.angle_beta   90.00
_cell.angle_gamma   90.00
#
_symmetry.space_group_name_H-M   'P 1'
#
loop_
_entity.id
_entity.type
_entity.pdbx_description
1 polymer ?
#
loop_
_entity_poly.entity_id
_entity_poly.type
_entity_poly.pdbx_seq_one_letter_code
_entity_poly.pdbx_strand_id
1 'polypeptide(L)'
;MPIRGDENDSHQWVAFSDKYGILYYHEFPNGVSEVRKDAMCGMPKIKVYRNTFSLNRAMQEEMLKLDTAIVPLFKDPHIVDITFPYTKDFKKELHIPKDALYKGKPRSRIAYLCASKRMDWEPVAWTEFDGKNIVFTDIQKGPVMRVATYERGRLRFWTDPFEINVSNEFHFFTPSDSVQDVTLFAKYTLRADEMFLNRMIGGTFEGSNDPDFREKEVLYLINEKPKRLQTVVQSYSSKSYRYVRYIGPKDSHCNIAEAAFYTPNDTASLKGKVIGTPGCFQKDGSHEYTNVFDGDVTTSFDYIEPSGGWSGLDLGTPKQIGRIVYTPRSYDNYIRSGDDYELFYCARRNNWKSLGDQRSKADSLIYIKIPVNALLLLCNNTRGIQERIFVYTAAEQIWK
;
A
#
# COMPACT_ATOMS: atom_id res chain seq x y z
N MET A 1 -8.06 3.27 16.91
CA MET A 1 -8.99 3.31 15.75
C MET A 1 -9.31 1.89 15.32
N PRO A 2 -10.56 1.56 14.95
CA PRO A 2 -10.93 0.20 14.56
C PRO A 2 -10.15 -0.33 13.36
N ILE A 3 -9.92 0.53 12.37
CA ILE A 3 -9.19 0.19 11.16
C ILE A 3 -8.63 1.46 10.52
N ARG A 4 -7.44 1.35 9.94
CA ARG A 4 -6.86 2.39 9.09
C ARG A 4 -7.52 2.40 7.72
N GLY A 5 -7.79 3.59 7.22
CA GLY A 5 -8.44 3.80 5.94
C GLY A 5 -7.55 3.52 4.74
N ASP A 6 -6.24 3.45 4.92
CA ASP A 6 -5.21 3.22 3.90
C ASP A 6 -4.46 1.88 4.08
N GLU A 7 -4.86 1.07 5.06
CA GLU A 7 -4.27 -0.25 5.38
C GLU A 7 -5.39 -1.26 5.67
N ASN A 8 -5.09 -2.45 6.21
CA ASN A 8 -6.11 -3.46 6.57
C ASN A 8 -6.15 -3.79 8.06
N ASP A 9 -5.48 -2.98 8.88
CA ASP A 9 -5.25 -3.28 10.29
C ASP A 9 -5.76 -2.16 11.19
N SER A 10 -6.09 -2.54 12.43
CA SER A 10 -6.42 -1.61 13.50
C SER A 10 -5.15 -0.93 14.01
N HIS A 11 -5.28 0.30 14.51
CA HIS A 11 -4.17 0.98 15.18
C HIS A 11 -4.57 1.46 16.58
N GLN A 12 -3.69 1.32 17.56
CA GLN A 12 -3.92 1.75 18.94
C GLN A 12 -2.72 2.53 19.46
N TRP A 13 -2.99 3.54 20.27
CA TRP A 13 -1.97 4.40 20.87
C TRP A 13 -2.44 4.88 22.25
N VAL A 14 -1.50 5.39 23.04
CA VAL A 14 -1.80 6.01 24.33
C VAL A 14 -2.19 7.46 24.09
N ALA A 15 -3.25 7.91 24.76
CA ALA A 15 -3.69 9.31 24.70
C ALA A 15 -4.00 9.84 26.10
N PHE A 16 -3.71 11.12 26.32
CA PHE A 16 -3.95 11.81 27.58
C PHE A 16 -4.26 13.28 27.33
N SER A 17 -4.99 13.89 28.26
CA SER A 17 -5.32 15.31 28.21
C SER A 17 -4.49 16.07 29.23
N ASP A 18 -4.06 17.27 28.88
CA ASP A 18 -3.46 18.18 29.85
C ASP A 18 -4.53 18.89 30.71
N LYS A 19 -4.09 19.78 31.62
CA LYS A 19 -4.97 20.55 32.50
C LYS A 19 -5.93 21.51 31.76
N TYR A 20 -5.71 21.77 30.47
CA TYR A 20 -6.54 22.61 29.62
C TYR A 20 -7.46 21.79 28.70
N GLY A 21 -7.41 20.45 28.80
CA GLY A 21 -8.18 19.55 27.96
C GLY A 21 -7.58 19.31 26.57
N ILE A 22 -6.36 19.79 26.30
CA ILE A 22 -5.66 19.54 25.03
C ILE A 22 -5.28 18.07 24.97
N LEU A 23 -5.60 17.42 23.85
CA LEU A 23 -5.35 16.01 23.65
C LEU A 23 -3.96 15.76 23.07
N TYR A 24 -3.20 14.94 23.78
CA TYR A 24 -1.89 14.44 23.36
C TYR A 24 -1.98 12.95 23.07
N TYR A 25 -1.08 12.46 22.22
CA TYR A 25 -0.87 11.04 22.02
C TYR A 25 0.62 10.70 22.06
N HIS A 26 0.89 9.42 22.31
CA HIS A 26 2.22 8.86 22.34
C HIS A 26 2.19 7.45 21.74
N GLU A 27 3.16 7.18 20.88
CA GLU A 27 3.39 5.89 20.25
C GLU A 27 4.90 5.62 20.24
N PHE A 28 5.35 4.60 20.97
CA PHE A 28 6.77 4.25 21.01
C PHE A 28 7.26 3.81 19.62
N PRO A 29 8.42 4.26 19.13
CA PRO A 29 9.47 5.02 19.83
C PRO A 29 9.35 6.56 19.69
N ASN A 30 8.27 7.07 19.12
CA ASN A 30 8.08 8.50 18.91
C ASN A 30 7.84 9.23 20.24
N GLY A 31 8.10 10.53 20.27
CA GLY A 31 7.80 11.37 21.43
C GLY A 31 6.30 11.64 21.62
N VAL A 32 5.98 12.40 22.66
CA VAL A 32 4.63 12.91 22.89
C VAL A 32 4.32 14.03 21.91
N SER A 33 3.18 13.95 21.23
CA SER A 33 2.71 14.95 20.28
C SER A 33 1.29 15.40 20.58
N GLU A 34 1.01 16.68 20.38
CA GLU A 34 -0.36 17.21 20.39
C GLU A 34 -1.11 16.67 19.17
N VAL A 35 -2.26 16.00 19.38
CA VAL A 35 -2.99 15.29 18.32
C VAL A 35 -3.31 16.20 17.13
N ARG A 36 -3.76 17.43 17.39
CA ARG A 36 -4.19 18.37 16.34
C ARG A 36 -3.04 18.86 15.45
N LYS A 37 -1.80 18.81 15.95
CA LYS A 37 -0.60 19.25 15.23
C LYS A 37 0.14 18.11 14.53
N ASP A 38 -0.25 16.88 14.82
CA ASP A 38 0.45 15.69 14.38
C ASP A 38 -0.12 15.10 13.07
N ALA A 39 0.70 14.27 12.41
CA ALA A 39 0.31 13.48 11.24
C ALA A 39 -0.86 12.52 11.51
N MET A 40 -1.09 12.07 12.76
CA MET A 40 -2.25 11.26 13.16
C MET A 40 -3.58 11.89 12.75
N CYS A 41 -3.66 13.22 12.77
CA CYS A 41 -4.86 13.95 12.37
C CYS A 41 -5.15 13.83 10.85
N GLY A 42 -4.11 13.65 10.04
CA GLY A 42 -4.21 13.45 8.60
C GLY A 42 -4.25 11.97 8.18
N MET A 43 -3.97 11.04 9.09
CA MET A 43 -4.01 9.61 8.79
C MET A 43 -5.43 9.18 8.35
N PRO A 44 -5.59 8.50 7.20
CA PRO A 44 -6.88 8.01 6.73
C PRO A 44 -7.48 7.02 7.73
N LYS A 45 -8.73 7.27 8.14
CA LYS A 45 -9.55 6.43 9.04
C LYS A 45 -10.98 6.97 9.02
N ILE A 46 -11.95 6.15 9.41
CA ILE A 46 -13.37 6.57 9.44
C ILE A 46 -13.76 7.02 10.85
N LYS A 47 -13.34 6.26 11.87
CA LYS A 47 -13.66 6.46 13.29
C LYS A 47 -12.46 6.30 14.20
N VAL A 48 -12.48 7.03 15.31
CA VAL A 48 -11.58 6.81 16.45
C VAL A 48 -12.41 6.67 17.73
N TYR A 49 -12.16 5.59 18.45
CA TYR A 49 -12.79 5.32 19.74
C TYR A 49 -11.75 5.34 20.86
N ARG A 50 -12.13 5.88 22.01
CA ARG A 50 -11.41 5.77 23.27
C ARG A 50 -11.94 4.56 24.01
N ASN A 51 -11.07 3.62 24.36
CA ASN A 51 -11.43 2.52 25.25
C ASN A 51 -11.67 3.06 26.67
N THR A 52 -12.71 2.58 27.34
CA THR A 52 -13.10 2.97 28.70
C THR A 52 -13.20 1.75 29.60
N PHE A 53 -12.93 1.90 30.90
CA PHE A 53 -13.14 0.81 31.87
C PHE A 53 -14.62 0.53 32.12
N SER A 54 -15.47 1.55 31.98
CA SER A 54 -16.91 1.43 32.17
C SER A 54 -17.63 1.13 30.86
N LEU A 55 -18.66 0.30 30.94
CA LEU A 55 -19.61 0.03 29.87
C LEU A 55 -20.38 1.30 29.50
N ASN A 56 -20.46 1.61 28.21
CA ASN A 56 -21.34 2.64 27.67
C ASN A 56 -22.80 2.13 27.63
N ARG A 57 -23.49 2.23 28.77
CA ARG A 57 -24.86 1.73 28.95
C ARG A 57 -25.85 2.38 27.99
N ALA A 58 -25.72 3.69 27.75
CA ALA A 58 -26.60 4.41 26.82
C ALA A 58 -26.51 3.82 25.41
N MET A 59 -25.29 3.65 24.87
CA MET A 59 -25.08 3.02 23.56
C MET A 59 -25.65 1.60 23.51
N GLN A 60 -25.38 0.78 24.54
CA GLN A 60 -25.87 -0.59 24.60
C GLN A 60 -27.41 -0.65 24.61
N GLU A 61 -28.05 0.16 25.46
CA GLU A 61 -29.51 0.22 25.57
C GLU A 61 -30.18 0.70 24.29
N GLU A 62 -29.59 1.68 23.59
CA GLU A 62 -30.08 2.16 22.30
C GLU A 62 -30.00 1.07 21.23
N MET A 63 -28.85 0.42 21.10
CA MET A 63 -28.69 -0.64 20.09
C MET A 63 -29.59 -1.83 20.36
N LEU A 64 -29.74 -2.26 21.62
CA LEU A 64 -30.59 -3.39 22.00
C LEU A 64 -32.09 -3.13 21.76
N LYS A 65 -32.53 -1.86 21.72
CA LYS A 65 -33.90 -1.49 21.29
C LYS A 65 -34.11 -1.70 19.79
N LEU A 66 -33.05 -1.64 19.00
CA LEU A 66 -33.08 -1.75 17.55
C LEU A 66 -32.91 -3.20 17.08
N ASP A 67 -31.96 -3.92 17.66
CA ASP A 67 -31.69 -5.33 17.36
C ASP A 67 -30.86 -5.99 18.46
N THR A 68 -30.97 -7.31 18.59
CA THR A 68 -30.13 -8.14 19.48
C THR A 68 -28.90 -8.70 18.74
N ALA A 69 -28.95 -8.78 17.41
CA ALA A 69 -27.83 -9.20 16.58
C ALA A 69 -26.86 -8.02 16.34
N ILE A 70 -25.99 -7.75 17.31
CA ILE A 70 -25.01 -6.67 17.26
C ILE A 70 -23.62 -7.21 16.88
N VAL A 71 -22.90 -6.48 16.02
CA VAL A 71 -21.53 -6.83 15.61
C VAL A 71 -20.54 -6.77 16.78
N PRO A 72 -19.43 -7.54 16.76
CA PRO A 72 -18.54 -7.68 17.92
C PRO A 72 -18.06 -6.37 18.55
N LEU A 73 -17.67 -5.38 17.75
CA LEU A 73 -17.17 -4.08 18.23
C LEU A 73 -18.16 -3.34 19.15
N PHE A 74 -19.46 -3.49 18.90
CA PHE A 74 -20.51 -2.74 19.61
C PHE A 74 -21.34 -3.60 20.57
N LYS A 75 -21.05 -4.90 20.67
CA LYS A 75 -21.83 -5.83 21.51
C LYS A 75 -21.64 -5.56 23.01
N ASP A 76 -20.43 -5.18 23.40
CA ASP A 76 -20.06 -4.81 24.78
C ASP A 76 -19.26 -3.49 24.78
N PRO A 77 -19.93 -2.34 24.55
CA PRO A 77 -19.28 -1.10 24.17
C PRO A 77 -18.56 -0.43 25.35
N HIS A 78 -17.32 -0.83 25.59
CA HIS A 78 -16.36 -0.15 26.46
C HIS A 78 -15.62 0.95 25.69
N ILE A 79 -16.39 1.77 24.97
CA ILE A 79 -15.88 2.74 24.01
C ILE A 79 -16.69 4.04 23.99
N VAL A 80 -15.98 5.13 23.67
CA VAL A 80 -16.56 6.45 23.39
C VAL A 80 -15.99 6.98 22.08
N ASP A 81 -16.86 7.53 21.23
CA ASP A 81 -16.44 8.17 19.98
C ASP A 81 -15.67 9.46 20.27
N ILE A 82 -14.44 9.53 19.79
CA ILE A 82 -13.54 10.67 19.90
C ILE A 82 -12.95 10.99 18.52
N THR A 83 -13.72 10.77 17.45
CA THR A 83 -13.23 10.97 16.09
C THR A 83 -12.83 12.42 15.83
N PHE A 84 -13.64 13.38 16.30
CA PHE A 84 -13.46 14.81 16.02
C PHE A 84 -12.06 15.37 16.37
N PRO A 85 -11.47 15.12 17.56
CA PRO A 85 -10.11 15.52 17.87
C PRO A 85 -9.03 14.98 16.91
N TYR A 86 -9.27 13.82 16.28
CA TYR A 86 -8.29 13.10 15.45
C TYR A 86 -8.47 13.31 13.95
N THR A 87 -9.29 14.25 13.50
CA THR A 87 -9.55 14.46 12.08
C THR A 87 -9.53 15.93 11.70
N LYS A 88 -9.00 16.23 10.51
CA LYS A 88 -9.05 17.56 9.88
C LYS A 88 -10.26 17.69 8.96
N ASP A 89 -10.49 16.67 8.13
CA ASP A 89 -11.57 16.65 7.14
C ASP A 89 -12.68 15.69 7.58
N PHE A 90 -13.70 16.25 8.25
CA PHE A 90 -14.79 15.45 8.78
C PHE A 90 -16.17 15.93 8.32
N LYS A 91 -17.12 15.01 8.35
CA LYS A 91 -18.52 15.23 8.13
C LYS A 91 -19.25 14.96 9.44
N LYS A 92 -19.81 16.01 10.04
CA LYS A 92 -20.57 15.90 11.30
C LYS A 92 -21.79 14.99 11.14
N GLU A 93 -22.50 15.12 10.03
CA GLU A 93 -23.64 14.26 9.67
C GLU A 93 -23.50 13.80 8.23
N LEU A 94 -23.28 12.51 8.06
CA LEU A 94 -23.22 11.84 6.78
C LEU A 94 -24.57 11.21 6.46
N HIS A 95 -25.33 11.88 5.61
CA HIS A 95 -26.60 11.40 5.08
C HIS A 95 -26.34 10.53 3.85
N ILE A 96 -26.69 9.24 3.91
CA ILE A 96 -26.53 8.35 2.76
C ILE A 96 -27.63 8.64 1.72
N PRO A 97 -27.28 8.89 0.44
CA PRO A 97 -28.26 9.18 -0.60
C PRO A 97 -29.27 8.04 -0.79
N LYS A 98 -30.55 8.38 -0.91
CA LYS A 98 -31.64 7.39 -1.00
C LYS A 98 -31.59 6.55 -2.27
N ASP A 99 -31.14 7.15 -3.36
CA ASP A 99 -30.94 6.54 -4.67
C ASP A 99 -29.74 5.58 -4.71
N ALA A 100 -28.76 5.76 -3.80
CA ALA A 100 -27.65 4.82 -3.63
C ALA A 100 -28.06 3.52 -2.89
N LEU A 101 -29.17 3.54 -2.15
CA LEU A 101 -29.65 2.39 -1.39
C LEU A 101 -30.24 1.33 -2.32
N TYR A 102 -29.79 0.08 -2.16
CA TYR A 102 -30.38 -1.04 -2.85
C TYR A 102 -31.84 -1.26 -2.43
N LYS A 103 -32.69 -1.63 -3.39
CA LYS A 103 -34.09 -2.02 -3.10
C LYS A 103 -34.14 -3.22 -2.16
N GLY A 104 -34.96 -3.12 -1.10
CA GLY A 104 -35.23 -4.21 -0.17
C GLY A 104 -35.77 -3.68 1.16
N LYS A 105 -36.13 -4.60 2.06
CA LYS A 105 -36.43 -4.30 3.47
C LYS A 105 -35.34 -4.87 4.37
N PRO A 106 -34.77 -4.07 5.29
CA PRO A 106 -33.80 -4.58 6.25
C PRO A 106 -34.49 -5.45 7.30
N ARG A 107 -33.82 -6.51 7.74
CA ARG A 107 -34.30 -7.28 8.91
C ARG A 107 -33.87 -6.62 10.22
N SER A 108 -32.65 -6.09 10.21
CA SER A 108 -32.10 -5.33 11.34
C SER A 108 -32.48 -3.86 11.22
N ARG A 109 -32.79 -3.20 12.35
CA ARG A 109 -32.95 -1.74 12.42
C ARG A 109 -31.63 -1.01 12.68
N ILE A 110 -30.49 -1.69 12.59
CA ILE A 110 -29.17 -1.11 12.74
C ILE A 110 -28.45 -1.15 11.40
N ALA A 111 -28.08 0.03 10.89
CA ALA A 111 -27.13 0.14 9.78
C ALA A 111 -25.73 0.38 10.34
N TYR A 112 -24.75 -0.28 9.72
CA TYR A 112 -23.33 -0.14 9.97
C TYR A 112 -22.65 0.54 8.78
N LEU A 113 -21.78 1.50 9.07
CA LEU A 113 -20.80 2.01 8.13
C LEU A 113 -19.57 1.13 8.27
N CYS A 114 -19.18 0.48 7.18
CA CYS A 114 -18.08 -0.47 7.16
C CYS A 114 -16.88 0.12 6.42
N ALA A 115 -15.68 -0.15 6.93
CA ALA A 115 -14.42 0.12 6.26
C ALA A 115 -13.98 -1.10 5.43
N SER A 116 -13.17 -0.88 4.40
CA SER A 116 -12.55 -1.98 3.65
C SER A 116 -11.46 -2.68 4.45
N LYS A 117 -11.41 -4.01 4.38
CA LYS A 117 -10.36 -4.85 4.97
C LYS A 117 -10.08 -6.04 4.08
N ARG A 118 -9.16 -5.92 3.11
CA ARG A 118 -8.94 -6.92 2.06
C ARG A 118 -10.28 -7.33 1.40
N MET A 119 -10.63 -8.61 1.49
CA MET A 119 -11.86 -9.20 0.95
C MET A 119 -13.09 -9.01 1.86
N ASP A 120 -12.91 -8.42 3.04
CA ASP A 120 -13.94 -8.21 4.05
C ASP A 120 -14.27 -6.73 4.25
N TRP A 121 -15.31 -6.49 5.05
CA TRP A 121 -15.76 -5.17 5.45
C TRP A 121 -15.92 -5.15 6.98
N GLU A 122 -15.28 -4.19 7.64
CA GLU A 122 -15.28 -4.09 9.11
C GLU A 122 -16.27 -2.99 9.54
N PRO A 123 -17.33 -3.29 10.30
CA PRO A 123 -18.23 -2.30 10.88
C PRO A 123 -17.48 -1.35 11.82
N VAL A 124 -17.49 -0.06 11.52
CA VAL A 124 -16.77 0.96 12.30
C VAL A 124 -17.66 2.03 12.87
N ALA A 125 -18.88 2.21 12.37
CA ALA A 125 -19.89 3.09 12.95
C ALA A 125 -21.28 2.45 12.81
N TRP A 126 -22.25 2.91 13.60
CA TRP A 126 -23.63 2.42 13.54
C TRP A 126 -24.62 3.58 13.61
N THR A 127 -25.85 3.34 13.16
CA THR A 127 -27.00 4.24 13.29
C THR A 127 -28.31 3.46 13.16
N GLU A 128 -29.43 4.07 13.54
CA GLU A 128 -30.76 3.50 13.28
C GLU A 128 -31.06 3.49 11.78
N PHE A 129 -31.73 2.42 11.31
CA PHE A 129 -32.17 2.28 9.93
C PHE A 129 -33.64 1.86 9.85
N ASP A 130 -34.47 2.79 9.40
CA ASP A 130 -35.92 2.61 9.17
C ASP A 130 -36.26 2.12 7.73
N GLY A 131 -35.24 1.85 6.92
CA GLY A 131 -35.38 1.49 5.51
C GLY A 131 -35.32 2.67 4.53
N LYS A 132 -35.26 3.92 5.00
CA LYS A 132 -35.22 5.13 4.14
C LYS A 132 -34.10 6.10 4.48
N ASN A 133 -33.81 6.29 5.76
CA ASN A 133 -32.85 7.30 6.20
C ASN A 133 -31.72 6.62 6.98
N ILE A 134 -30.48 6.93 6.60
CA ILE A 134 -29.27 6.48 7.29
C ILE A 134 -28.38 7.71 7.47
N VAL A 135 -28.11 8.04 8.72
CA VAL A 135 -27.27 9.19 9.08
C VAL A 135 -26.20 8.73 10.06
N PHE A 136 -24.95 8.75 9.63
CA PHE A 136 -23.81 8.52 10.51
C PHE A 136 -23.24 9.85 10.99
N THR A 137 -22.84 9.94 12.25
CA THR A 137 -22.22 11.16 12.77
C THR A 137 -20.70 11.07 12.76
N ASP A 138 -20.01 12.20 12.80
CA ASP A 138 -18.55 12.33 13.03
C ASP A 138 -17.69 11.36 12.19
N ILE A 139 -17.81 11.46 10.86
CA ILE A 139 -17.10 10.61 9.90
C ILE A 139 -15.94 11.38 9.28
N GLN A 140 -14.73 10.83 9.34
CA GLN A 140 -13.62 11.36 8.55
C GLN A 140 -13.78 10.98 7.07
N LYS A 141 -13.58 11.95 6.19
CA LYS A 141 -13.70 11.82 4.73
C LYS A 141 -12.47 11.15 4.12
N GLY A 142 -12.59 10.60 2.91
CA GLY A 142 -11.49 9.99 2.17
C GLY A 142 -11.54 8.46 2.08
N PRO A 143 -11.53 7.70 3.19
CA PRO A 143 -11.53 6.24 3.14
C PRO A 143 -12.74 5.65 2.41
N VAL A 144 -12.53 4.49 1.78
CA VAL A 144 -13.60 3.73 1.16
C VAL A 144 -14.49 3.09 2.23
N MET A 145 -15.78 3.29 2.06
CA MET A 145 -16.85 2.91 2.97
C MET A 145 -17.91 2.07 2.26
N ARG A 146 -18.68 1.30 3.04
CA ARG A 146 -19.87 0.60 2.54
C ARG A 146 -20.91 0.47 3.63
N VAL A 147 -22.20 0.61 3.31
CA VAL A 147 -23.27 0.43 4.30
C VAL A 147 -23.76 -1.01 4.32
N ALA A 148 -23.94 -1.57 5.51
CA ALA A 148 -24.47 -2.91 5.71
C ALA A 148 -25.41 -2.99 6.93
N THR A 149 -26.31 -3.96 6.94
CA THR A 149 -26.96 -4.47 8.16
C THR A 149 -26.26 -5.76 8.59
N TYR A 150 -26.29 -6.10 9.88
CA TYR A 150 -25.78 -7.39 10.36
C TYR A 150 -26.95 -8.34 10.57
N GLU A 151 -27.06 -9.38 9.73
CA GLU A 151 -28.18 -10.31 9.72
C GLU A 151 -27.65 -11.75 9.82
N ARG A 152 -28.05 -12.48 10.86
CA ARG A 152 -27.67 -13.90 11.07
C ARG A 152 -26.15 -14.14 11.04
N GLY A 153 -25.39 -13.26 11.68
CA GLY A 153 -23.94 -13.39 11.75
C GLY A 153 -23.18 -12.95 10.50
N ARG A 154 -23.84 -12.30 9.53
CA ARG A 154 -23.22 -11.86 8.28
C ARG A 154 -23.63 -10.43 7.92
N LEU A 155 -22.75 -9.72 7.24
CA LEU A 155 -23.07 -8.41 6.68
C LEU A 155 -23.93 -8.58 5.42
N ARG A 156 -24.99 -7.79 5.35
CA ARG A 156 -25.84 -7.62 4.17
C ARG A 156 -25.74 -6.17 3.71
N PHE A 157 -25.14 -5.95 2.54
CA PHE A 157 -24.84 -4.61 2.05
C PHE A 157 -26.06 -3.90 1.45
N TRP A 158 -26.10 -2.59 1.64
CA TRP A 158 -27.15 -1.68 1.18
C TRP A 158 -26.68 -0.66 0.16
N THR A 159 -25.37 -0.50 -0.03
CA THR A 159 -24.77 0.36 -1.05
C THR A 159 -23.66 -0.37 -1.80
N ASP A 160 -23.33 0.14 -2.99
CA ASP A 160 -21.99 -0.08 -3.55
C ASP A 160 -20.94 0.56 -2.61
N PRO A 161 -19.67 0.13 -2.67
CA PRO A 161 -18.59 0.86 -2.00
C PRO A 161 -18.56 2.31 -2.46
N PHE A 162 -18.21 3.23 -1.57
CA PHE A 162 -18.11 4.65 -1.90
C PHE A 162 -17.05 5.35 -1.08
N GLU A 163 -16.59 6.48 -1.57
CA GLU A 163 -15.81 7.45 -0.82
C GLU A 163 -16.49 8.82 -0.87
N ILE A 164 -16.03 9.73 -0.01
CA ILE A 164 -16.50 11.11 0.03
C ILE A 164 -15.27 12.00 -0.02
N ASN A 165 -15.24 12.91 -1.00
CA ASN A 165 -14.13 13.83 -1.15
C ASN A 165 -14.22 15.00 -0.14
N VAL A 166 -13.20 15.86 -0.13
CA VAL A 166 -13.15 17.05 0.75
C VAL A 166 -14.35 17.99 0.55
N SER A 167 -14.90 18.05 -0.66
CA SER A 167 -16.08 18.84 -1.07
C SER A 167 -17.42 18.22 -0.65
N ASN A 168 -17.41 17.05 0.00
CA ASN A 168 -18.61 16.27 0.39
C ASN A 168 -19.35 15.59 -0.77
N GLU A 169 -18.71 15.45 -1.92
CA GLU A 169 -19.29 14.72 -3.04
C GLU A 169 -19.03 13.23 -2.86
N PHE A 170 -20.07 12.44 -3.14
CA PHE A 170 -19.95 10.99 -3.14
C PHE A 170 -19.37 10.51 -4.47
N HIS A 171 -18.48 9.54 -4.37
CA HIS A 171 -18.09 8.72 -5.50
C HIS A 171 -18.39 7.27 -5.18
N PHE A 172 -19.34 6.68 -5.91
CA PHE A 172 -19.70 5.27 -5.79
C PHE A 172 -18.90 4.44 -6.80
N PHE A 173 -18.24 3.40 -6.31
CA PHE A 173 -17.49 2.44 -7.11
C PHE A 173 -18.44 1.37 -7.68
N THR A 174 -19.41 1.83 -8.49
CA THR A 174 -20.33 0.97 -9.23
C THR A 174 -19.64 0.53 -10.53
N PRO A 175 -19.38 -0.78 -10.73
CA PRO A 175 -18.79 -1.28 -11.96
C PRO A 175 -19.64 -0.90 -13.18
N SER A 176 -18.99 -0.33 -14.19
CA SER A 176 -19.62 0.05 -15.46
C SER A 176 -19.74 -1.17 -16.41
N ASP A 177 -20.63 -1.06 -17.40
CA ASP A 177 -20.68 -1.99 -18.53
C ASP A 177 -19.49 -1.79 -19.49
N SER A 178 -18.89 -0.59 -19.49
CA SER A 178 -17.65 -0.32 -20.20
C SER A 178 -16.47 -1.00 -19.51
N VAL A 179 -15.55 -1.52 -20.32
CA VAL A 179 -14.38 -2.26 -19.86
C VAL A 179 -13.07 -1.63 -20.32
N GLN A 180 -12.00 -1.93 -19.59
CA GLN A 180 -10.63 -1.52 -19.87
C GLN A 180 -9.67 -2.68 -19.58
N ASP A 181 -8.50 -2.66 -20.22
CA ASP A 181 -7.42 -3.57 -19.88
C ASP A 181 -6.59 -2.94 -18.76
N VAL A 182 -6.13 -3.76 -17.80
CA VAL A 182 -5.37 -3.30 -16.64
C VAL A 182 -4.02 -3.99 -16.60
N THR A 183 -2.96 -3.20 -16.44
CA THR A 183 -1.60 -3.71 -16.19
C THR A 183 -1.21 -3.39 -14.75
N LEU A 184 -0.86 -4.40 -13.98
CA LEU A 184 -0.57 -4.29 -12.56
C LEU A 184 0.89 -4.60 -12.26
N PHE A 185 1.52 -3.76 -11.42
CA PHE A 185 2.92 -3.88 -11.02
C PHE A 185 3.12 -4.13 -9.52
N ALA A 186 2.06 -3.98 -8.71
CA ALA A 186 2.10 -4.25 -7.28
C ALA A 186 0.75 -4.72 -6.73
N LYS A 187 0.79 -5.47 -5.61
CA LYS A 187 -0.39 -5.90 -4.83
C LYS A 187 -0.73 -4.96 -3.66
N TYR A 188 0.18 -4.05 -3.32
CA TYR A 188 0.04 -3.09 -2.22
C TYR A 188 0.65 -1.74 -2.58
N THR A 189 0.30 -0.70 -1.81
CA THR A 189 0.88 0.64 -1.98
C THR A 189 2.39 0.63 -1.76
N LEU A 190 3.12 1.32 -2.65
CA LEU A 190 4.58 1.47 -2.60
C LEU A 190 5.02 2.70 -1.77
N ARG A 191 4.11 3.29 -0.99
CA ARG A 191 4.41 4.49 -0.18
C ARG A 191 5.54 4.24 0.83
N ALA A 192 5.57 3.06 1.44
CA ALA A 192 6.64 2.69 2.36
C ALA A 192 7.97 2.51 1.62
N ASP A 193 7.92 1.98 0.39
CA ASP A 193 9.10 1.78 -0.46
C ASP A 193 9.70 3.12 -0.94
N GLU A 194 8.95 4.24 -0.93
CA GLU A 194 9.46 5.55 -1.36
C GLU A 194 10.77 5.94 -0.67
N MET A 195 10.97 5.55 0.59
CA MET A 195 12.22 5.84 1.30
C MET A 195 13.44 5.18 0.62
N PHE A 196 13.26 3.99 0.03
CA PHE A 196 14.29 3.26 -0.71
C PHE A 196 14.39 3.78 -2.14
N LEU A 197 13.24 3.96 -2.81
CA LEU A 197 13.19 4.42 -4.20
C LEU A 197 13.82 5.81 -4.37
N ASN A 198 13.58 6.73 -3.42
CA ASN A 198 14.18 8.07 -3.43
C ASN A 198 15.71 8.04 -3.31
N ARG A 199 16.27 7.05 -2.59
CA ARG A 199 17.73 6.90 -2.41
C ARG A 199 18.44 6.41 -3.67
N MET A 200 17.72 5.92 -4.68
CA MET A 200 18.31 5.52 -5.96
C MET A 200 18.48 6.70 -6.94
N ILE A 201 17.71 7.79 -6.78
CA ILE A 201 17.74 8.92 -7.71
C ILE A 201 19.10 9.62 -7.61
N GLY A 202 19.80 9.70 -8.75
CA GLY A 202 21.18 10.20 -8.85
C GLY A 202 22.24 9.10 -8.82
N GLY A 203 21.85 7.85 -8.55
CA GLY A 203 22.75 6.69 -8.68
C GLY A 203 23.11 6.43 -10.14
N THR A 204 24.32 5.92 -10.37
CA THR A 204 24.82 5.65 -11.72
C THR A 204 25.27 4.21 -11.86
N PHE A 205 25.05 3.67 -13.06
CA PHE A 205 25.77 2.50 -13.53
C PHE A 205 26.99 2.96 -14.30
N GLU A 206 28.14 2.39 -14.00
CA GLU A 206 29.44 2.82 -14.52
C GLU A 206 30.21 1.63 -15.11
N GLY A 207 30.96 1.89 -16.18
CA GLY A 207 31.87 0.94 -16.82
C GLY A 207 33.30 1.46 -16.77
N SER A 208 34.27 0.57 -16.55
CA SER A 208 35.70 0.88 -16.59
C SER A 208 36.53 -0.31 -17.06
N ASN A 209 37.74 -0.02 -17.55
CA ASN A 209 38.80 -1.02 -17.75
C ASN A 209 39.91 -0.93 -16.70
N ASP A 210 39.77 -0.02 -15.74
CA ASP A 210 40.59 0.13 -14.53
C ASP A 210 39.82 -0.43 -13.32
N PRO A 211 40.38 -1.39 -12.54
CA PRO A 211 39.72 -1.97 -11.38
C PRO A 211 39.34 -0.93 -10.30
N ASP A 212 40.06 0.20 -10.23
CA ASP A 212 39.78 1.26 -9.25
C ASP A 212 38.76 2.30 -9.78
N PHE A 213 38.28 2.13 -11.02
CA PHE A 213 37.37 3.05 -11.70
C PHE A 213 37.86 4.52 -11.72
N ARG A 214 39.18 4.76 -11.85
CA ARG A 214 39.73 6.12 -11.98
C ARG A 214 39.36 6.71 -13.35
N GLU A 215 39.38 5.88 -14.38
CA GLU A 215 38.86 6.17 -15.72
C GLU A 215 37.56 5.40 -15.95
N LYS A 216 36.43 6.06 -15.78
CA LYS A 216 35.11 5.44 -15.85
C LYS A 216 34.17 6.22 -16.75
N GLU A 217 33.20 5.52 -17.33
CA GLU A 217 32.12 6.09 -18.13
C GLU A 217 30.77 5.75 -17.49
N VAL A 218 29.87 6.74 -17.44
CA VAL A 218 28.50 6.53 -16.96
C VAL A 218 27.71 5.82 -18.05
N LEU A 219 27.30 4.60 -17.76
CA LEU A 219 26.48 3.76 -18.64
C LEU A 219 25.00 4.11 -18.54
N TYR A 220 24.54 4.52 -17.37
CA TYR A 220 23.16 4.96 -17.13
C TYR A 220 23.07 5.79 -15.85
N LEU A 221 22.19 6.81 -15.84
CA LEU A 221 21.86 7.62 -14.67
C LEU A 221 20.40 7.40 -14.28
N ILE A 222 20.14 7.03 -13.03
CA ILE A 222 18.79 6.92 -12.49
C ILE A 222 18.29 8.34 -12.17
N ASN A 223 17.39 8.88 -13.00
CA ASN A 223 16.83 10.23 -12.83
C ASN A 223 15.39 10.25 -12.29
N GLU A 224 14.72 9.09 -12.23
CA GLU A 224 13.39 8.92 -11.65
C GLU A 224 13.29 7.63 -10.82
N LYS A 225 12.24 7.56 -9.98
CA LYS A 225 11.99 6.38 -9.15
C LYS A 225 11.59 5.18 -10.01
N PRO A 226 12.09 3.96 -9.70
CA PRO A 226 11.54 2.72 -10.25
C PRO A 226 10.03 2.59 -9.98
N LYS A 227 9.27 2.14 -10.97
CA LYS A 227 7.81 1.99 -10.90
C LYS A 227 7.33 0.54 -10.88
N ARG A 228 8.25 -0.41 -11.03
CA ARG A 228 8.02 -1.86 -11.09
C ARG A 228 9.22 -2.59 -10.47
N LEU A 229 9.10 -3.90 -10.24
CA LEU A 229 10.17 -4.70 -9.63
C LEU A 229 11.46 -4.60 -10.44
N GLN A 230 11.39 -4.81 -11.77
CA GLN A 230 12.57 -4.82 -12.63
C GLN A 230 12.52 -3.65 -13.61
N THR A 231 13.43 -2.69 -13.43
CA THR A 231 13.59 -1.59 -14.37
C THR A 231 14.61 -1.95 -15.43
N VAL A 232 14.25 -1.81 -16.70
CA VAL A 232 15.09 -2.15 -17.84
C VAL A 232 15.51 -0.88 -18.56
N VAL A 233 16.80 -0.68 -18.74
CA VAL A 233 17.37 0.52 -19.34
C VAL A 233 18.48 0.17 -20.34
N GLN A 234 18.66 1.03 -21.34
CA GLN A 234 19.74 0.90 -22.33
C GLN A 234 20.96 1.68 -21.85
N SER A 235 22.14 1.12 -22.10
CA SER A 235 23.39 1.85 -21.84
C SER A 235 23.55 3.02 -22.82
N TYR A 236 24.09 4.13 -22.34
CA TYR A 236 24.50 5.26 -23.17
C TYR A 236 25.74 4.96 -24.02
N SER A 237 26.51 3.92 -23.67
CA SER A 237 27.81 3.62 -24.25
C SER A 237 27.79 2.34 -25.09
N SER A 238 28.56 2.34 -26.17
CA SER A 238 28.81 1.15 -26.99
C SER A 238 30.22 0.55 -26.78
N LYS A 239 31.00 1.10 -25.84
CA LYS A 239 32.35 0.60 -25.55
C LYS A 239 32.30 -0.70 -24.72
N SER A 240 33.42 -1.41 -24.71
CA SER A 240 33.59 -2.61 -23.88
C SER A 240 34.32 -2.30 -22.57
N TYR A 241 33.81 -2.87 -21.49
CA TYR A 241 34.29 -2.67 -20.12
C TYR A 241 34.54 -4.01 -19.44
N ARG A 242 35.66 -4.14 -18.73
CA ARG A 242 35.93 -5.31 -17.88
C ARG A 242 35.24 -5.19 -16.52
N TYR A 243 35.18 -3.99 -15.96
CA TYR A 243 34.57 -3.73 -14.66
C TYR A 243 33.29 -2.92 -14.87
N VAL A 244 32.21 -3.35 -14.24
CA VAL A 244 30.92 -2.65 -14.24
C VAL A 244 30.40 -2.55 -12.82
N ARG A 245 29.75 -1.45 -12.46
CA ARG A 245 29.17 -1.28 -11.13
C ARG A 245 27.94 -0.40 -11.12
N TYR A 246 27.14 -0.53 -10.07
CA TYR A 246 26.23 0.49 -9.58
C TYR A 246 26.89 1.24 -8.42
N ILE A 247 26.82 2.58 -8.43
CA ILE A 247 27.23 3.44 -7.31
C ILE A 247 26.04 4.26 -6.83
N GLY A 248 25.82 4.24 -5.52
CA GLY A 248 24.76 5.02 -4.89
C GLY A 248 25.07 6.52 -4.89
N PRO A 249 24.05 7.39 -4.99
CA PRO A 249 24.25 8.82 -4.83
C PRO A 249 24.71 9.15 -3.41
N LYS A 250 25.13 10.40 -3.19
CA LYS A 250 25.48 10.89 -1.85
C LYS A 250 24.27 10.75 -0.90
N ASP A 251 24.53 10.42 0.36
CA ASP A 251 23.55 10.35 1.46
C ASP A 251 22.41 9.32 1.21
N SER A 252 22.73 8.23 0.50
CA SER A 252 21.77 7.20 0.06
C SER A 252 21.99 5.82 0.64
N HIS A 253 23.16 5.55 1.24
CA HIS A 253 23.58 4.19 1.63
C HIS A 253 23.58 3.18 0.47
N CYS A 254 23.70 3.61 -0.80
CA CYS A 254 23.79 2.74 -1.99
C CYS A 254 22.74 1.62 -2.04
N ASN A 255 21.49 2.01 -1.82
CA ASN A 255 20.39 1.08 -1.68
C ASN A 255 19.97 0.47 -3.04
N ILE A 256 20.10 -0.85 -3.19
CA ILE A 256 19.69 -1.62 -4.39
C ILE A 256 19.50 -3.10 -4.02
N ALA A 257 18.49 -3.76 -4.58
CA ALA A 257 18.27 -5.19 -4.38
C ALA A 257 19.10 -6.03 -5.34
N GLU A 258 18.95 -5.78 -6.65
CA GLU A 258 19.61 -6.57 -7.69
C GLU A 258 20.07 -5.67 -8.84
N ALA A 259 21.18 -6.05 -9.49
CA ALA A 259 21.61 -5.50 -10.76
C ALA A 259 22.06 -6.61 -11.73
N ALA A 260 21.71 -6.47 -13.00
CA ALA A 260 22.11 -7.40 -14.04
C ALA A 260 22.52 -6.63 -15.30
N PHE A 261 23.65 -7.01 -15.88
CA PHE A 261 24.20 -6.41 -17.10
C PHE A 261 24.09 -7.39 -18.26
N TYR A 262 23.82 -6.89 -19.46
CA TYR A 262 23.61 -7.70 -20.66
C TYR A 262 24.37 -7.10 -21.83
N THR A 263 24.97 -7.96 -22.64
CA THR A 263 25.45 -7.61 -23.97
C THR A 263 24.28 -7.28 -24.91
N PRO A 264 24.52 -6.52 -25.99
CA PRO A 264 23.47 -6.27 -26.99
C PRO A 264 22.86 -7.59 -27.50
N ASN A 265 21.53 -7.65 -27.58
CA ASN A 265 20.73 -8.79 -28.05
C ASN A 265 20.82 -10.07 -27.20
N ASP A 266 21.46 -10.04 -26.04
CA ASP A 266 21.55 -11.22 -25.17
C ASP A 266 20.35 -11.34 -24.23
N THR A 267 20.02 -12.59 -23.92
CA THR A 267 18.94 -12.98 -23.00
C THR A 267 19.47 -13.39 -21.62
N ALA A 268 20.74 -13.81 -21.53
CA ALA A 268 21.40 -14.17 -20.27
C ALA A 268 22.18 -12.98 -19.70
N SER A 269 22.11 -12.79 -18.38
CA SER A 269 22.90 -11.76 -17.70
C SER A 269 24.37 -12.15 -17.69
N LEU A 270 25.27 -11.18 -17.88
CA LEU A 270 26.70 -11.36 -17.68
C LEU A 270 26.99 -11.81 -16.25
N LYS A 271 27.99 -12.69 -16.12
CA LYS A 271 28.50 -13.20 -14.84
C LYS A 271 29.96 -12.76 -14.68
N GLY A 272 30.38 -12.57 -13.44
CA GLY A 272 31.72 -12.13 -13.09
C GLY A 272 31.99 -12.30 -11.61
N LYS A 273 33.20 -11.96 -11.18
CA LYS A 273 33.53 -11.90 -9.75
C LYS A 273 32.87 -10.67 -9.16
N VAL A 274 32.05 -10.85 -8.13
CA VAL A 274 31.42 -9.74 -7.41
C VAL A 274 32.49 -8.92 -6.68
N ILE A 275 32.44 -7.60 -6.85
CA ILE A 275 33.35 -6.60 -6.28
C ILE A 275 32.53 -5.43 -5.75
N GLY A 276 33.01 -4.75 -4.71
CA GLY A 276 32.27 -3.64 -4.11
C GLY A 276 32.86 -3.17 -2.80
N THR A 277 32.18 -2.21 -2.19
CA THR A 277 32.52 -1.71 -0.85
C THR A 277 31.89 -2.59 0.22
N PRO A 278 32.68 -3.18 1.13
CA PRO A 278 32.15 -4.01 2.21
C PRO A 278 31.45 -3.18 3.29
N GLY A 279 30.53 -3.82 4.00
CA GLY A 279 29.86 -3.28 5.17
C GLY A 279 28.43 -2.83 4.91
N CYS A 280 27.55 -3.18 5.84
CA CYS A 280 26.16 -2.76 5.84
C CYS A 280 25.80 -1.86 7.03
N PHE A 281 24.74 -1.07 6.87
CA PHE A 281 24.20 -0.14 7.87
C PHE A 281 23.87 -0.83 9.20
N GLN A 282 23.37 -2.06 9.13
CA GLN A 282 22.99 -2.90 10.26
C GLN A 282 24.21 -3.47 11.01
N LYS A 283 25.39 -3.49 10.38
CA LYS A 283 26.66 -4.00 10.94
C LYS A 283 26.62 -5.48 11.34
N ASP A 284 25.77 -6.27 10.70
CA ASP A 284 25.57 -7.70 10.96
C ASP A 284 25.81 -8.60 9.72
N GLY A 285 26.13 -7.99 8.58
CA GLY A 285 26.35 -8.68 7.30
C GLY A 285 25.07 -8.99 6.51
N SER A 286 23.89 -8.60 6.99
CA SER A 286 22.61 -8.91 6.35
C SER A 286 22.37 -8.20 5.01
N HIS A 287 23.03 -7.05 4.80
CA HIS A 287 22.83 -6.19 3.63
C HIS A 287 24.15 -5.84 2.93
N GLU A 288 24.99 -6.85 2.65
CA GLU A 288 26.30 -6.67 2.00
C GLU A 288 26.21 -6.39 0.49
N TYR A 289 27.29 -5.84 -0.09
CA TYR A 289 27.35 -5.52 -1.53
C TYR A 289 27.16 -6.76 -2.42
N THR A 290 27.45 -7.95 -1.90
CA THR A 290 27.26 -9.22 -2.62
C THR A 290 25.81 -9.56 -2.89
N ASN A 291 24.87 -9.03 -2.09
CA ASN A 291 23.44 -9.27 -2.25
C ASN A 291 22.91 -8.73 -3.59
N VAL A 292 23.60 -7.77 -4.23
CA VAL A 292 23.19 -7.17 -5.51
C VAL A 292 23.22 -8.15 -6.69
N PHE A 293 23.86 -9.31 -6.51
CA PHE A 293 24.03 -10.32 -7.55
C PHE A 293 23.71 -11.74 -7.07
N ASP A 294 22.93 -11.88 -6.00
CA ASP A 294 22.59 -13.20 -5.41
C ASP A 294 21.36 -13.84 -6.07
N GLY A 295 20.60 -13.08 -6.87
CA GLY A 295 19.39 -13.56 -7.55
C GLY A 295 18.12 -13.48 -6.70
N ASP A 296 18.19 -12.93 -5.48
CA ASP A 296 17.08 -12.78 -4.56
C ASP A 296 16.66 -11.31 -4.44
N VAL A 297 15.55 -10.97 -5.09
CA VAL A 297 14.95 -9.63 -5.04
C VAL A 297 14.48 -9.19 -3.64
N THR A 298 14.55 -10.06 -2.63
CA THR A 298 14.20 -9.74 -1.24
C THR A 298 15.41 -9.43 -0.36
N THR A 299 16.63 -9.71 -0.82
CA THR A 299 17.86 -9.19 -0.21
C THR A 299 18.21 -7.85 -0.85
N SER A 300 19.10 -7.09 -0.22
CA SER A 300 19.58 -5.83 -0.79
C SER A 300 20.87 -5.37 -0.15
N PHE A 301 21.58 -4.50 -0.84
CA PHE A 301 22.69 -3.74 -0.29
C PHE A 301 22.18 -2.48 0.43
N ASP A 302 22.76 -2.20 1.60
CA ASP A 302 22.47 -1.02 2.42
C ASP A 302 23.77 -0.60 3.10
N TYR A 303 24.60 0.14 2.38
CA TYR A 303 25.98 0.45 2.74
C TYR A 303 26.10 1.11 4.11
N ILE A 304 27.16 0.78 4.84
CA ILE A 304 27.39 1.27 6.21
C ILE A 304 27.49 2.80 6.30
N GLU A 305 28.18 3.43 5.34
CA GLU A 305 28.31 4.88 5.31
C GLU A 305 27.23 5.53 4.43
N PRO A 306 26.84 6.78 4.70
CA PRO A 306 25.85 7.49 3.89
C PRO A 306 26.23 7.61 2.41
N SER A 307 27.53 7.60 2.09
CA SER A 307 28.06 7.85 0.74
C SER A 307 29.25 6.95 0.42
N GLY A 308 29.50 6.73 -0.88
CA GLY A 308 30.66 5.99 -1.36
C GLY A 308 30.42 4.48 -1.55
N GLY A 309 29.23 3.99 -1.22
CA GLY A 309 28.85 2.60 -1.45
C GLY A 309 28.69 2.29 -2.94
N TRP A 310 29.20 1.13 -3.36
CA TRP A 310 29.00 0.59 -4.71
C TRP A 310 29.11 -0.94 -4.73
N SER A 311 28.46 -1.55 -5.72
CA SER A 311 28.54 -3.00 -6.01
C SER A 311 28.63 -3.25 -7.50
N GLY A 312 29.43 -4.22 -7.92
CA GLY A 312 29.75 -4.47 -9.32
C GLY A 312 30.35 -5.84 -9.61
N LEU A 313 30.78 -6.02 -10.86
CA LEU A 313 31.38 -7.25 -11.37
C LEU A 313 32.72 -6.95 -12.05
N ASP A 314 33.72 -7.78 -11.79
CA ASP A 314 34.83 -8.04 -12.72
C ASP A 314 34.39 -9.14 -13.69
N LEU A 315 34.16 -8.78 -14.95
CA LEU A 315 33.74 -9.68 -16.01
C LEU A 315 34.89 -10.56 -16.54
N GLY A 316 36.12 -10.36 -16.07
CA GLY A 316 37.34 -11.05 -16.49
C GLY A 316 37.86 -10.62 -17.86
N THR A 317 36.96 -10.33 -18.80
CA THR A 317 37.26 -9.79 -20.14
C THR A 317 36.34 -8.62 -20.46
N PRO A 318 36.81 -7.59 -21.19
CA PRO A 318 35.94 -6.49 -21.59
C PRO A 318 34.73 -6.96 -22.40
N LYS A 319 33.53 -6.50 -22.02
CA LYS A 319 32.27 -6.75 -22.74
C LYS A 319 31.54 -5.44 -22.98
N GLN A 320 30.86 -5.32 -24.12
CA GLN A 320 29.93 -4.22 -24.37
C GLN A 320 28.68 -4.41 -23.51
N ILE A 321 28.25 -3.36 -22.83
CA ILE A 321 27.00 -3.36 -22.07
C ILE A 321 25.93 -2.71 -22.94
N GLY A 322 24.95 -3.49 -23.39
CA GLY A 322 23.80 -2.98 -24.13
C GLY A 322 22.65 -2.61 -23.21
N ARG A 323 22.34 -3.48 -22.25
CA ARG A 323 21.16 -3.37 -21.40
C ARG A 323 21.51 -3.61 -19.93
N ILE A 324 20.86 -2.86 -19.06
CA ILE A 324 20.97 -2.97 -17.60
C ILE A 324 19.57 -3.24 -17.06
N VAL A 325 19.46 -4.18 -16.12
CA VAL A 325 18.23 -4.45 -15.37
C VAL A 325 18.54 -4.27 -13.90
N TYR A 326 17.69 -3.54 -13.18
CA TYR A 326 17.90 -3.32 -11.75
C TYR A 326 16.60 -3.34 -10.96
N THR A 327 16.72 -3.74 -9.71
CA THR A 327 15.62 -3.91 -8.76
C THR A 327 15.88 -3.04 -7.53
N PRO A 328 14.94 -2.18 -7.10
CA PRO A 328 15.07 -1.45 -5.85
C PRO A 328 14.94 -2.38 -4.65
N ARG A 329 15.53 -2.02 -3.52
CA ARG A 329 15.08 -2.59 -2.24
C ARG A 329 13.59 -2.32 -2.07
N SER A 330 12.87 -3.30 -1.55
CA SER A 330 11.44 -3.16 -1.33
C SER A 330 10.95 -4.01 -0.16
N TYR A 331 9.71 -3.78 0.25
CA TYR A 331 8.96 -4.62 1.18
C TYR A 331 8.23 -5.80 0.50
N ASP A 332 8.70 -6.22 -0.68
CA ASP A 332 8.17 -7.39 -1.44
C ASP A 332 6.68 -7.27 -1.83
N ASN A 333 6.28 -6.08 -2.29
CA ASN A 333 4.90 -5.78 -2.71
C ASN A 333 4.69 -5.69 -4.22
N TYR A 334 5.75 -5.76 -5.02
CA TYR A 334 5.65 -5.82 -6.47
C TYR A 334 5.10 -7.18 -6.95
N ILE A 335 4.67 -7.23 -8.21
CA ILE A 335 4.40 -8.51 -8.87
C ILE A 335 5.73 -9.26 -9.06
N ARG A 336 5.73 -10.54 -8.71
CA ARG A 336 6.87 -11.44 -8.88
C ARG A 336 6.56 -12.50 -9.91
N SER A 337 7.55 -12.83 -10.74
CA SER A 337 7.45 -13.99 -11.61
C SER A 337 7.40 -15.28 -10.79
N GLY A 338 6.55 -16.21 -11.20
CA GLY A 338 6.36 -17.51 -10.58
C GLY A 338 5.26 -17.58 -9.53
N ASP A 339 4.78 -16.44 -9.00
CA ASP A 339 3.68 -16.35 -8.04
C ASP A 339 2.31 -16.39 -8.74
N ASP A 340 1.33 -16.97 -8.04
CA ASP A 340 -0.08 -17.07 -8.45
C ASP A 340 -0.88 -15.92 -7.85
N TYR A 341 -1.57 -15.16 -8.70
CA TYR A 341 -2.39 -14.02 -8.31
C TYR A 341 -3.83 -14.20 -8.76
N GLU A 342 -4.76 -13.57 -8.07
CA GLU A 342 -6.17 -13.51 -8.49
C GLU A 342 -6.69 -12.09 -8.33
N LEU A 343 -7.26 -11.54 -9.40
CA LEU A 343 -7.85 -10.21 -9.39
C LEU A 343 -9.33 -10.31 -9.08
N PHE A 344 -9.80 -9.49 -8.15
CA PHE A 344 -11.21 -9.35 -7.81
C PHE A 344 -11.70 -7.94 -8.08
N TYR A 345 -12.99 -7.81 -8.37
CA TYR A 345 -13.70 -6.55 -8.23
C TYR A 345 -14.86 -6.67 -7.25
N CYS A 346 -15.12 -5.58 -6.54
CA CYS A 346 -16.24 -5.50 -5.61
C CYS A 346 -17.54 -5.36 -6.39
N ALA A 347 -18.39 -6.39 -6.32
CA ALA A 347 -19.63 -6.43 -7.07
C ALA A 347 -20.79 -5.78 -6.30
N ARG A 348 -21.87 -5.51 -7.01
CA ARG A 348 -23.14 -5.07 -6.40
C ARG A 348 -23.71 -6.22 -5.56
N ARG A 349 -24.11 -5.94 -4.31
CA ARG A 349 -24.69 -6.89 -3.31
C ARG A 349 -23.82 -8.09 -2.90
N ASN A 350 -23.02 -8.64 -3.79
CA ASN A 350 -22.04 -9.69 -3.52
C ASN A 350 -20.70 -9.03 -3.16
N ASN A 351 -19.91 -9.64 -2.28
CA ASN A 351 -18.67 -9.03 -1.79
C ASN A 351 -17.66 -8.82 -2.91
N TRP A 352 -17.20 -9.91 -3.52
CA TRP A 352 -16.11 -9.89 -4.50
C TRP A 352 -16.37 -10.91 -5.59
N LYS A 353 -16.13 -10.53 -6.84
CA LYS A 353 -16.18 -11.43 -7.99
C LYS A 353 -14.79 -11.53 -8.60
N SER A 354 -14.34 -12.76 -8.79
CA SER A 354 -13.07 -13.06 -9.46
C SER A 354 -13.10 -12.63 -10.93
N LEU A 355 -11.98 -12.11 -11.39
CA LEU A 355 -11.65 -11.77 -12.77
C LEU A 355 -10.62 -12.76 -13.36
N GLY A 356 -10.35 -13.85 -12.64
CA GLY A 356 -9.44 -14.92 -13.05
C GLY A 356 -8.17 -14.96 -12.20
N ASP A 357 -7.60 -16.15 -12.12
CA ASP A 357 -6.27 -16.40 -11.58
C ASP A 357 -5.21 -16.33 -12.70
N GLN A 358 -4.01 -15.89 -12.35
CA GLN A 358 -2.86 -15.87 -13.24
C GLN A 358 -1.59 -16.19 -12.47
N ARG A 359 -0.85 -17.19 -12.96
CA ARG A 359 0.56 -17.36 -12.61
C ARG A 359 1.40 -16.34 -13.36
N SER A 360 2.02 -15.42 -12.64
CA SER A 360 2.85 -14.40 -13.27
C SER A 360 4.09 -15.02 -13.91
N LYS A 361 4.43 -14.56 -15.12
CA LYS A 361 5.66 -14.94 -15.84
C LYS A 361 6.67 -13.79 -15.89
N ALA A 362 6.31 -12.63 -15.35
CA ALA A 362 7.08 -11.40 -15.36
C ALA A 362 6.87 -10.64 -14.04
N ASP A 363 7.36 -9.41 -13.95
CA ASP A 363 7.06 -8.48 -12.85
C ASP A 363 5.81 -7.61 -13.11
N SER A 364 4.86 -8.15 -13.87
CA SER A 364 3.60 -7.49 -14.18
C SER A 364 2.50 -8.50 -14.52
N LEU A 365 1.25 -8.15 -14.27
CA LEU A 365 0.06 -8.90 -14.68
C LEU A 365 -0.78 -8.07 -15.65
N ILE A 366 -1.41 -8.73 -16.62
CA ILE A 366 -2.34 -8.08 -17.56
C ILE A 366 -3.68 -8.78 -17.45
N TYR A 367 -4.72 -8.04 -17.07
CA TYR A 367 -6.10 -8.52 -17.10
C TYR A 367 -6.91 -7.74 -18.14
N ILE A 368 -7.67 -8.47 -18.95
CA ILE A 368 -8.37 -7.96 -20.12
C ILE A 368 -9.86 -7.79 -19.80
N LYS A 369 -10.49 -6.74 -20.35
CA LYS A 369 -11.93 -6.46 -20.21
C LYS A 369 -12.40 -6.33 -18.74
N ILE A 370 -11.67 -5.58 -17.93
CA ILE A 370 -12.04 -5.26 -16.55
C ILE A 370 -13.04 -4.09 -16.51
N PRO A 371 -14.15 -4.18 -15.75
CA PRO A 371 -15.10 -3.08 -15.63
C PRO A 371 -14.45 -1.76 -15.19
N VAL A 372 -14.79 -0.67 -15.86
CA VAL A 372 -14.42 0.69 -15.44
C VAL A 372 -15.19 1.06 -14.17
N ASN A 373 -14.63 1.97 -13.36
CA ASN A 373 -15.24 2.45 -12.10
C ASN A 373 -15.44 1.36 -11.03
N ALA A 374 -14.71 0.25 -11.15
CA ALA A 374 -14.75 -0.83 -10.17
C ALA A 374 -13.67 -0.66 -9.09
N LEU A 375 -14.02 -1.02 -7.86
CA LEU A 375 -13.05 -1.20 -6.78
C LEU A 375 -12.40 -2.57 -6.92
N LEU A 376 -11.08 -2.61 -7.10
CA LEU A 376 -10.29 -3.80 -7.39
C LEU A 376 -9.45 -4.22 -6.19
N LEU A 377 -9.15 -5.51 -6.09
CA LEU A 377 -8.20 -6.08 -5.14
C LEU A 377 -7.42 -7.19 -5.84
N LEU A 378 -6.10 -7.15 -5.76
CA LEU A 378 -5.24 -8.21 -6.26
C LEU A 378 -4.72 -9.03 -5.09
N CYS A 379 -5.08 -10.31 -5.05
CA CYS A 379 -4.59 -11.25 -4.05
C CYS A 379 -3.37 -12.01 -4.58
N ASN A 380 -2.36 -12.24 -3.73
CA ASN A 380 -1.26 -13.17 -4.00
C ASN A 380 -1.55 -14.47 -3.25
N ASN A 381 -1.85 -15.52 -4.00
CA ASN A 381 -2.20 -16.84 -3.47
C ASN A 381 -0.97 -17.71 -3.17
N THR A 382 0.24 -17.20 -3.40
CA THR A 382 1.52 -17.88 -3.11
C THR A 382 2.15 -17.40 -1.80
N ARG A 383 2.28 -16.08 -1.61
CA ARG A 383 3.02 -15.51 -0.47
C ARG A 383 2.59 -14.08 -0.11
N GLY A 384 2.96 -13.66 1.10
CA GLY A 384 2.70 -12.32 1.61
C GLY A 384 1.22 -12.12 1.97
N ILE A 385 0.94 -11.08 2.76
CA ILE A 385 -0.44 -10.77 3.20
C ILE A 385 -0.82 -9.30 3.02
N GLN A 386 0.13 -8.45 2.62
CA GLN A 386 -0.16 -7.05 2.28
C GLN A 386 -0.82 -7.01 0.91
N GLU A 387 -2.09 -6.64 0.89
CA GLU A 387 -2.93 -6.50 -0.30
C GLU A 387 -3.87 -5.33 -0.08
N ARG A 388 -4.05 -4.43 -1.05
CA ARG A 388 -4.89 -3.26 -0.83
C ARG A 388 -5.86 -3.04 -1.97
N ILE A 389 -7.03 -2.52 -1.63
CA ILE A 389 -7.99 -2.10 -2.63
C ILE A 389 -7.43 -0.93 -3.44
N PHE A 390 -7.75 -0.89 -4.72
CA PHE A 390 -7.36 0.19 -5.62
C PHE A 390 -8.43 0.42 -6.68
N VAL A 391 -8.33 1.54 -7.38
CA VAL A 391 -9.03 1.76 -8.64
C VAL A 391 -8.02 1.90 -9.76
N TYR A 392 -8.42 1.54 -10.97
CA TYR A 392 -7.59 1.71 -12.15
C TYR A 392 -8.14 2.83 -13.01
N THR A 393 -7.40 3.93 -13.10
CA THR A 393 -7.77 5.12 -13.87
C THR A 393 -6.54 5.72 -14.53
N ALA A 394 -6.70 6.31 -15.72
CA ALA A 394 -5.59 6.88 -16.49
C ALA A 394 -4.39 5.91 -16.67
N ALA A 395 -4.66 4.61 -16.83
CA ALA A 395 -3.67 3.54 -16.94
C ALA A 395 -2.80 3.29 -15.69
N GLU A 396 -3.23 3.75 -14.51
CA GLU A 396 -2.49 3.64 -13.26
C GLU A 396 -3.32 3.00 -12.13
N GLN A 397 -2.62 2.30 -11.21
CA GLN A 397 -3.18 1.82 -9.95
C GLN A 397 -3.24 2.96 -8.93
N ILE A 398 -4.45 3.38 -8.55
CA ILE A 398 -4.67 4.37 -7.49
C ILE A 398 -5.17 3.66 -6.24
N TRP A 399 -4.27 3.50 -5.26
CA TRP A 399 -4.58 2.87 -3.98
C TRP A 399 -5.63 3.67 -3.20
N LYS A 400 -6.50 2.95 -2.52
CA LYS A 400 -7.63 3.51 -1.76
C LYS A 400 -7.52 3.23 -0.28
#